data_AF-A0A524GXK1-F1
#
_entry.id   AF-A0A524GXK1-F1
#
_cell.length_a   1.000
_cell.length_b   1.000
_cell.length_c   1.000
_cell.angle_alpha   90.00
_cell.angle_beta   90.00
_cell.angle_gamma   90.00
#
_symmetry.space_group_name_H-M   'P 1'
#
loop_
_entity.id
_entity.type
_entity.pdbx_description
1 polymer ?
#
loop_
_entity_poly.entity_id
_entity_poly.type
_entity_poly.pdbx_seq_one_letter_code
_entity_poly.pdbx_strand_id
1 'polypeptide(L)' 'MSRKEFDVRCIRKCIRDCAATVASLSTQADEISAISRTIIAALRSGRKILTAGNGGSAAEALHMAEEFVGRYRTNRK' A
#
# COMPACT_ATOMS: atom_id res chain seq x y z
N MET A 1 -14.88 15.59 26.46
CA MET A 1 -14.23 14.99 25.28
C MET A 1 -14.08 16.08 24.23
N SER A 2 -12.90 16.70 24.14
CA SER A 2 -12.64 17.86 23.27
C SER A 2 -12.80 17.44 21.80
N ARG A 3 -13.77 18.07 21.12
CA ARG A 3 -13.93 18.00 19.67
C ARG A 3 -12.68 18.67 19.10
N LYS A 4 -11.72 17.89 18.58
CA LYS A 4 -10.63 18.46 17.77
C LYS A 4 -11.30 19.26 16.66
N GLU A 5 -11.28 20.58 16.74
CA GLU A 5 -11.78 21.43 15.67
C GLU A 5 -10.94 21.11 14.43
N PHE A 6 -11.60 20.57 13.41
CA PHE A 6 -11.03 20.40 12.07
C PHE A 6 -10.88 21.78 11.43
N ASP A 7 -9.93 22.56 11.94
CA ASP A 7 -9.58 23.88 11.42
C ASP A 7 -8.50 23.78 10.34
N VAL A 8 -8.26 24.88 9.63
CA VAL A 8 -7.27 24.96 8.54
C VAL A 8 -5.85 24.62 9.03
N ARG A 9 -5.52 24.86 10.31
CA ARG A 9 -4.21 24.51 10.88
C ARG A 9 -4.08 23.00 11.02
N CYS A 10 -5.12 22.33 11.51
CA CYS A 10 -5.19 20.87 11.62
C CYS A 10 -5.03 20.21 10.24
N ILE A 11 -5.77 20.68 9.23
CA ILE A 11 -5.69 20.16 7.86
C ILE A 11 -4.27 20.33 7.29
N ARG A 12 -3.68 21.53 7.41
CA ARG A 12 -2.30 21.78 6.95
C ARG A 12 -1.28 20.90 7.66
N LYS A 13 -1.48 20.63 8.94
CA LYS A 13 -0.62 19.73 9.71
C LYS A 13 -0.73 18.30 9.18
N CYS A 14 -1.94 17.76 9.01
CA CYS A 14 -2.14 16.41 8.48
C CYS A 14 -1.50 16.22 7.11
N ILE A 15 -1.62 17.20 6.21
CA ILE A 15 -0.98 17.16 4.88
C ILE A 15 0.55 17.14 5.02
N ARG A 16 1.12 17.99 5.88
CA ARG A 16 2.57 18.05 6.10
C ARG A 16 3.10 16.73 6.68
N ASP A 17 2.42 16.19 7.69
CA ASP A 17 2.83 14.96 8.37
C ASP A 17 2.74 13.76 7.40
N CYS A 18 1.70 13.72 6.56
CA CYS A 18 1.57 12.73 5.49
C CYS A 18 2.72 12.85 4.47
N ALA A 19 2.99 14.06 3.96
CA ALA A 19 4.07 14.29 3.01
C ALA A 19 5.44 13.90 3.58
N ALA A 20 5.71 14.22 4.85
CA ALA A 20 6.94 13.83 5.52
C ALA A 20 7.06 12.30 5.67
N THR A 21 5.95 11.64 6.02
CA THR A 21 5.89 10.17 6.10
C THR A 21 6.18 9.54 4.74
N VAL A 22 5.54 10.02 3.67
CA VAL A 22 5.79 9.53 2.30
C VAL A 22 7.23 9.79 1.87
N ALA A 23 7.80 10.97 2.14
CA ALA A 23 9.19 11.28 1.83
C ALA A 23 10.18 10.34 2.54
N SER A 24 9.86 9.93 3.77
CA SER A 24 10.71 8.99 4.53
C SER A 24 10.83 7.61 3.89
N LEU A 25 9.87 7.20 3.05
CA LEU A 25 9.90 5.92 2.34
C LEU A 25 11.07 5.79 1.36
N SER A 26 11.68 6.91 0.93
CA SER A 26 12.90 6.88 0.12
C SER A 26 14.03 6.07 0.78
N THR A 27 14.09 6.06 2.11
CA THR A 27 15.08 5.28 2.88
C THR A 27 14.79 3.77 2.89
N GLN A 28 13.58 3.35 2.52
CA GLN A 28 13.15 1.96 2.46
C GLN A 28 13.17 1.39 1.03
N ALA A 29 13.74 2.11 0.06
CA ALA A 29 13.73 1.71 -1.34
C ALA A 29 14.32 0.31 -1.57
N ASP A 30 15.39 -0.04 -0.85
CA ASP A 30 16.04 -1.35 -0.97
C ASP A 30 15.13 -2.49 -0.46
N GLU A 31 14.42 -2.27 0.64
CA GLU A 31 13.47 -3.24 1.20
C GLU A 31 12.27 -3.44 0.27
N ILE A 32 11.70 -2.34 -0.24
CA ILE A 32 10.61 -2.38 -1.23
C ILE A 32 11.06 -3.17 -2.47
N SER A 33 12.30 -2.94 -2.93
CA SER A 33 12.90 -3.67 -4.05
C SER A 33 13.06 -5.17 -3.76
N ALA A 34 13.49 -5.53 -2.55
CA ALA A 34 13.63 -6.92 -2.12
C ALA A 34 12.29 -7.66 -2.01
N ILE A 35 11.26 -7.01 -1.45
CA ILE A 35 9.89 -7.54 -1.38
C ILE A 35 9.35 -7.76 -2.79
N SER A 36 9.52 -6.78 -3.69
CA SER A 36 9.08 -6.87 -5.09
C SER A 36 9.73 -8.06 -5.81
N ARG A 37 11.04 -8.26 -5.64
CA ARG A 37 11.75 -9.43 -6.20
C ARG A 37 11.17 -10.75 -5.68
N THR A 38 10.87 -10.83 -4.40
CA THR A 38 10.27 -12.02 -3.76
C THR A 38 8.89 -12.33 -4.33
N ILE A 39 8.03 -11.32 -4.48
CA ILE A 39 6.71 -11.46 -5.08
C ILE A 39 6.82 -11.96 -6.54
N ILE A 40 7.69 -11.34 -7.34
CA ILE A 40 7.91 -11.75 -8.74
C ILE A 40 8.39 -13.20 -8.83
N ALA A 41 9.35 -13.60 -8.00
CA ALA A 41 9.87 -14.96 -7.99
C ALA A 41 8.79 -15.99 -7.61
N ALA A 42 7.96 -15.67 -6.62
CA ALA A 42 6.84 -16.52 -6.21
C ALA A 42 5.84 -16.71 -7.36
N LEU A 43 5.41 -15.61 -7.99
CA LEU A 43 4.47 -15.65 -9.13
C LEU A 43 5.04 -16.41 -10.33
N ARG A 44 6.30 -16.18 -10.69
CA ARG A 44 6.98 -16.92 -11.78
C ARG A 44 7.10 -18.42 -11.50
N SER A 45 7.17 -18.80 -10.23
CA SER A 45 7.21 -20.21 -9.80
C SER A 45 5.81 -20.83 -9.68
N GLY A 46 4.76 -20.18 -10.19
CA GLY A 46 3.38 -20.67 -10.12
C GLY A 46 2.78 -20.64 -8.71
N ARG A 47 3.38 -19.89 -7.77
CA ARG A 47 2.84 -19.71 -6.42
C ARG A 47 1.82 -18.57 -6.40
N LYS A 48 1.11 -18.47 -5.27
CA LYS A 48 0.10 -17.44 -5.00
C LYS A 48 0.61 -16.41 -3.99
N ILE A 49 0.09 -15.20 -4.06
CA ILE A 49 0.27 -14.15 -3.04
C ILE A 49 -1.02 -14.09 -2.22
N LEU A 50 -0.87 -14.07 -0.89
CA LEU A 50 -1.98 -13.91 0.05
C LEU A 50 -1.79 -12.59 0.79
N THR A 51 -2.82 -11.74 0.79
CA THR A 51 -2.84 -10.45 1.49
C THR A 51 -3.85 -10.52 2.64
N ALA A 52 -3.54 -9.88 3.76
CA ALA A 52 -4.41 -9.80 4.92
C ALA A 52 -4.17 -8.50 5.70
N GLY A 53 -5.20 -8.01 6.37
CA GLY A 53 -5.14 -6.79 7.19
C GLY A 53 -6.37 -6.65 8.09
N ASN A 54 -6.31 -5.69 9.00
CA ASN A 54 -7.39 -5.37 9.95
C ASN A 54 -7.88 -3.92 9.75
N GLY A 55 -9.18 -3.68 9.80
CA GLY A 55 -9.75 -2.34 9.62
C GLY A 55 -9.40 -1.75 8.24
N GLY A 56 -8.91 -0.51 8.19
CA GLY A 56 -8.51 0.14 6.93
C GLY A 56 -7.47 -0.66 6.12
N SER A 57 -6.54 -1.35 6.79
CA SER A 57 -5.56 -2.20 6.11
C SER A 57 -6.17 -3.44 5.45
N ALA A 58 -7.38 -3.87 5.85
CA ALA A 58 -8.11 -4.92 5.15
C ALA A 58 -8.59 -4.46 3.76
N ALA A 59 -8.97 -3.18 3.62
CA ALA A 59 -9.35 -2.60 2.35
C ALA A 59 -8.14 -2.52 1.39
N GLU A 60 -6.97 -2.10 1.89
CA GLU A 60 -5.72 -2.10 1.12
C GLU A 60 -5.28 -3.51 0.71
N ALA A 61 -5.41 -4.49 1.63
CA ALA A 61 -5.11 -5.89 1.33
C ALA A 61 -6.03 -6.46 0.22
N LEU A 62 -7.32 -6.11 0.27
CA LEU A 62 -8.29 -6.46 -0.77
C LEU A 62 -7.93 -5.78 -2.10
N HIS A 63 -7.68 -4.47 -2.08
CA HIS A 63 -7.32 -3.71 -3.28
C HIS A 63 -6.05 -4.26 -3.93
N MET A 64 -5.02 -4.59 -3.15
CA MET A 64 -3.81 -5.24 -3.67
C MET A 64 -4.11 -6.58 -4.37
N ALA A 65 -4.98 -7.41 -3.78
CA ALA A 65 -5.40 -8.66 -4.42
C ALA A 65 -6.19 -8.42 -5.72
N GLU A 66 -7.06 -7.41 -5.74
CA GLU A 66 -7.81 -7.00 -6.93
C GLU A 66 -6.90 -6.50 -8.06
N GLU A 67 -5.86 -5.71 -7.76
CA GLU A 67 -4.89 -5.26 -8.77
C GLU A 67 -4.13 -6.44 -9.39
N PHE A 68 -3.73 -7.42 -8.58
CA PHE A 68 -3.07 -8.63 -9.08
C PHE A 68 -4.01 -9.48 -9.93
N VAL A 69 -5.26 -9.69 -9.51
CA VAL A 69 -6.21 -10.54 -10.27
C VAL A 69 -6.81 -9.79 -11.47
N GLY A 70 -7.00 -8.48 -11.35
CA GLY A 70 -7.62 -7.60 -12.36
C GLY A 70 -6.82 -7.54 -13.64
N ARG A 71 -5.48 -7.42 -13.55
CA ARG A 71 -4.59 -7.52 -14.72
C ARG A 71 -4.58 -8.91 -15.36
N TYR A 72 -4.90 -9.97 -14.60
CA TYR A 72 -5.03 -11.34 -15.13
C TYR A 72 -6.34 -11.59 -15.90
N ARG A 73 -7.33 -10.70 -15.83
CA ARG A 73 -8.60 -10.85 -16.57
C ARG A 73 -8.60 -10.14 -17.93
N THR A 74 -7.81 -9.08 -18.11
CA THR A 74 -7.84 -8.23 -19.32
C THR A 74 -6.68 -8.47 -20.30
N ASN A 75 -5.57 -9.10 -19.87
CA ASN A 75 -4.43 -9.43 -20.74
C ASN A 75 -4.21 -10.95 -20.84
N ARG A 76 -5.18 -11.65 -21.45
CA ARG A 76 -4.89 -12.94 -22.09
C ARG A 76 -4.28 -12.66 -23.46
N LYS A 77 -3.03 -13.06 -23.66
CA LYS A 77 -2.63 -13.64 -24.95
C LYS A 77 -2.98 -15.12 -24.90
#